data_AF-A0A1C6NHU4-F1
#
_entry.id   AF-A0A1C6NHU4-F1
#
_cell.length_a   1.000
_cell.length_b   1.000
_cell.length_c   1.000
_cell.angle_alpha   90.00
_cell.angle_beta   90.00
_cell.angle_gamma   90.00
#
_symmetry.space_group_name_H-M   'P 1'
#
loop_
_entity.id
_entity.type
_entity.pdbx_description
1 polymer ?
#
loop_
_entity_poly.entity_id
_entity_poly.type
_entity_poly.pdbx_seq_one_letter_code
_entity_poly.pdbx_strand_id
1 'polypeptide(L)'
;MMLPQARMATGASGTWVLYVLTDAPVLQWPMHDFGRVTPMPTVQERVRALTALGYTIEGGPEWEWNATRHSPAARHLWAAIAVRPLADVPGSSVPGVA
;
A
#
# COMPACT_ATOMS: atom_id res chain seq x y z
N MET A 1 -9.84 -12.56 11.43
CA MET A 1 -9.05 -11.37 11.05
C MET A 1 -8.80 -11.45 9.56
N MET A 2 -9.20 -10.43 8.81
CA MET A 2 -8.79 -10.31 7.40
C MET A 2 -7.32 -9.88 7.41
N LEU A 3 -6.48 -10.52 6.60
CA LEU A 3 -5.09 -10.06 6.44
C LEU A 3 -5.10 -8.64 5.87
N PRO A 4 -4.18 -7.75 6.28
CA PRO A 4 -4.12 -6.42 5.73
C PRO A 4 -3.84 -6.51 4.23
N GLN A 5 -4.51 -5.67 3.46
CA GLN A 5 -4.43 -5.70 2.00
C GLN A 5 -3.98 -4.33 1.51
N ALA A 6 -2.95 -4.29 0.68
CA ALA A 6 -2.56 -3.06 0.01
C ALA A 6 -3.35 -2.90 -1.28
N ARG A 7 -3.79 -1.68 -1.57
CA ARG A 7 -4.45 -1.31 -2.81
C ARG A 7 -3.76 -0.13 -3.47
N MET A 8 -3.71 -0.19 -4.79
CA MET A 8 -3.26 0.91 -5.63
C MET A 8 -4.47 1.52 -6.36
N ALA A 9 -4.53 2.84 -6.42
CA ALA A 9 -5.58 3.58 -7.11
C ALA A 9 -5.03 4.89 -7.70
N THR A 10 -5.85 5.59 -8.48
CA THR A 10 -5.60 6.97 -8.89
C THR A 10 -6.40 7.92 -8.00
N GLY A 11 -5.74 8.91 -7.40
CA GLY A 11 -6.38 9.97 -6.62
C GLY A 11 -7.18 10.95 -7.49
N ALA A 12 -7.83 11.93 -6.87
CA ALA A 12 -8.65 12.94 -7.56
C ALA A 12 -7.88 13.77 -8.60
N SER A 13 -6.57 13.97 -8.38
CA SER A 13 -5.63 14.63 -9.30
C SER A 13 -5.12 13.73 -10.41
N GLY A 14 -5.48 12.43 -10.41
CA GLY A 14 -4.96 11.42 -11.30
C GLY A 14 -3.60 10.85 -10.87
N THR A 15 -3.03 11.27 -9.74
CA THR A 15 -1.78 10.71 -9.22
C THR A 15 -1.98 9.30 -8.70
N TRP A 16 -0.96 8.46 -8.83
CA TRP A 16 -0.99 7.13 -8.22
C TRP A 16 -0.89 7.24 -6.70
N VAL A 17 -1.77 6.52 -6.02
CA VAL A 17 -1.79 6.37 -4.56
C VAL A 17 -1.78 4.89 -4.18
N LEU A 18 -1.06 4.57 -3.12
CA LEU A 18 -1.01 3.27 -2.49
C LEU A 18 -1.52 3.41 -1.07
N TYR A 19 -2.47 2.58 -0.66
CA TYR A 19 -2.97 2.58 0.71
C TYR A 19 -3.15 1.16 1.24
N VAL A 20 -3.02 0.99 2.55
CA VAL A 20 -3.18 -0.31 3.22
C VAL A 20 -4.50 -0.33 3.98
N LEU A 21 -5.34 -1.30 3.63
CA LEU A 21 -6.60 -1.54 4.33
C LEU A 21 -6.28 -2.17 5.69
N THR A 22 -6.75 -1.49 6.73
CA THR A 22 -6.64 -1.93 8.12
C THR A 22 -8.03 -1.84 8.76
N ASP A 23 -8.17 -2.38 9.97
CA ASP A 23 -9.41 -2.23 10.75
C ASP A 23 -9.63 -0.79 11.27
N ALA A 24 -8.69 0.13 11.03
CA ALA A 24 -8.84 1.53 11.38
C ALA A 24 -9.83 2.26 10.44
N PRO A 25 -10.39 3.41 10.87
CA PRO A 25 -11.17 4.28 10.00
C PRO A 25 -10.41 4.68 8.72
N VAL A 26 -11.12 4.83 7.60
CA VAL A 26 -10.54 5.08 6.26
C VAL A 26 -9.53 6.24 6.23
N LEU A 27 -9.79 7.31 6.98
CA LEU A 27 -8.91 8.50 7.05
C LEU A 27 -7.56 8.23 7.74
N GLN A 28 -7.42 7.09 8.43
CA GLN A 28 -6.22 6.70 9.17
C GLN A 28 -5.46 5.58 8.48
N TRP A 29 -5.89 5.15 7.29
CA TRP A 29 -5.17 4.12 6.55
C TRP A 29 -3.79 4.61 6.13
N PRO A 30 -2.73 3.81 6.35
CA PRO A 30 -1.39 4.12 5.85
C PRO A 30 -1.44 4.33 4.34
N MET A 31 -0.97 5.48 3.88
CA MET A 31 -1.06 5.90 2.49
C MET A 31 0.26 6.51 2.01
N HIS A 32 0.58 6.25 0.75
CA HIS A 32 1.69 6.86 0.01
C HIS A 32 1.18 7.42 -1.32
N ASP A 33 1.43 8.71 -1.56
CA ASP A 33 1.21 9.37 -2.85
C ASP A 33 2.52 9.37 -3.65
N PHE A 34 2.48 8.86 -4.89
CA PHE A 34 3.65 8.83 -5.78
C PHE A 34 3.89 10.16 -6.51
N GLY A 35 2.97 11.11 -6.42
CA GLY A 35 3.08 12.47 -6.97
C GLY A 35 3.04 12.57 -8.49
N ARG A 36 2.69 11.48 -9.19
CA ARG A 36 2.74 11.42 -10.66
C ARG A 36 1.59 10.61 -11.27
N VAL A 37 1.19 10.99 -12.47
CA VAL A 37 0.14 10.34 -13.28
C VAL A 37 0.74 9.25 -14.17
N THR A 38 1.87 9.53 -14.82
CA THR A 38 2.63 8.60 -15.65
C THR A 38 4.14 8.80 -15.45
N PRO A 39 4.98 7.76 -15.62
CA PRO A 39 4.60 6.36 -15.79
C PRO A 39 4.02 5.75 -14.50
N MET A 40 3.30 4.64 -14.65
CA MET A 40 2.79 3.89 -13.51
C MET A 40 3.94 3.43 -12.60
N PRO A 41 3.81 3.56 -11.26
CA PRO A 41 4.81 3.03 -10.32
C PRO A 41 5.10 1.56 -10.57
N THR A 42 6.39 1.26 -10.67
CA THR A 42 6.93 -0.08 -10.88
C THR A 42 6.70 -0.96 -9.65
N VAL A 43 6.83 -2.28 -9.81
CA VAL A 43 6.73 -3.22 -8.67
C VAL A 43 7.73 -2.85 -7.56
N GLN A 44 8.96 -2.48 -7.93
CA GLN A 44 9.99 -2.08 -6.97
C GLN A 44 9.62 -0.82 -6.19
N GLU A 45 9.06 0.18 -6.84
CA GLU A 45 8.60 1.41 -6.17
C GLU A 45 7.44 1.13 -5.22
N ARG A 46 6.51 0.25 -5.60
CA ARG A 46 5.42 -0.19 -4.71
C ARG A 46 5.94 -0.94 -3.49
N VAL A 47 6.92 -1.83 -3.66
CA VAL A 47 7.56 -2.54 -2.54
C VAL A 47 8.23 -1.56 -1.59
N ARG A 48 8.99 -0.59 -2.11
CA ARG A 48 9.63 0.45 -1.29
C ARG A 48 8.60 1.29 -0.54
N ALA A 49 7.51 1.69 -1.19
CA ALA A 49 6.42 2.42 -0.55
C ALA A 49 5.76 1.59 0.56
N LEU A 50 5.48 0.31 0.33
CA LEU A 50 4.96 -0.59 1.37
C LEU A 50 5.92 -0.72 2.55
N THR A 51 7.22 -0.89 2.29
CA THR A 51 8.24 -0.96 3.34
C THR A 51 8.29 0.33 4.16
N ALA A 52 8.20 1.49 3.51
CA ALA A 52 8.12 2.78 4.19
C ALA A 52 6.85 2.96 5.03
N LEU A 53 5.74 2.30 4.63
CA LEU A 53 4.50 2.23 5.41
C LEU A 53 4.54 1.16 6.52
N GLY A 54 5.62 0.39 6.65
CA GLY A 54 5.74 -0.69 7.64
C GLY A 54 5.11 -2.02 7.22
N TYR A 55 4.96 -2.27 5.93
CA TYR A 55 4.37 -3.50 5.38
C TYR A 55 5.29 -4.20 4.38
N THR A 56 5.16 -5.52 4.29
CA THR A 56 5.76 -6.34 3.24
C THR A 56 4.69 -7.15 2.53
N ILE A 57 4.92 -7.44 1.25
CA ILE A 57 4.06 -8.31 0.46
C ILE A 57 4.07 -9.74 1.05
N GLU A 58 2.90 -10.36 1.11
CA GLU A 58 2.71 -11.75 1.49
C GLU A 58 2.38 -12.60 0.25
N GLY A 59 3.07 -13.72 0.05
CA GLY A 59 2.75 -14.66 -1.04
C GLY A 59 3.34 -14.36 -2.42
N GLY A 60 4.13 -13.30 -2.59
CA GLY A 60 4.80 -12.96 -3.86
C GLY A 60 4.18 -11.74 -4.58
N PRO A 61 4.82 -11.20 -5.62
CA PRO A 61 4.51 -9.88 -6.19
C PRO A 61 3.31 -9.88 -7.15
N GLU A 62 2.43 -10.89 -7.10
CA GLU A 62 1.29 -10.97 -8.00
C GLU A 62 0.15 -10.08 -7.49
N TRP A 63 -0.08 -8.98 -8.19
CA TRP A 63 -1.19 -8.07 -7.90
C TRP A 63 -2.46 -8.59 -8.55
N GLU A 64 -3.54 -8.65 -7.78
CA GLU A 64 -4.86 -9.00 -8.32
C GLU A 64 -5.42 -7.83 -9.13
N TRP A 65 -5.27 -8.02 -10.44
CA TRP A 65 -5.87 -7.33 -11.59
C TRP A 65 -7.37 -7.33 -11.60
N ASN A 66 -8.00 -6.30 -11.09
CA ASN A 66 -9.41 -6.37 -10.89
C ASN A 66 -9.97 -5.05 -11.48
N ALA A 67 -10.89 -5.21 -12.43
CA ALA A 67 -11.39 -4.15 -13.30
C ALA A 67 -12.89 -3.97 -13.09
N THR A 68 -13.36 -4.11 -11.85
CA THR A 68 -14.79 -3.99 -11.54
C THR A 68 -15.31 -2.59 -11.87
N ARG A 69 -16.11 -2.55 -12.94
CA ARG A 69 -16.81 -1.40 -13.51
C ARG A 69 -17.96 -0.86 -12.63
N HIS A 70 -17.93 -1.04 -11.31
CA HIS A 70 -19.08 -0.75 -10.44
C HIS A 70 -18.71 -0.05 -9.13
N SER A 71 -17.75 0.87 -9.17
CA SER A 71 -17.65 1.91 -8.15
C SER A 71 -18.19 3.22 -8.74
N PRO A 72 -18.95 4.04 -7.99
CA PRO A 72 -19.48 5.31 -8.50
C PRO A 72 -18.38 6.34 -8.84
N ALA A 73 -17.11 6.02 -8.55
CA ALA A 73 -15.98 6.87 -8.87
C ALA A 73 -15.31 6.42 -10.18
N ALA A 74 -15.40 7.26 -11.22
CA ALA A 74 -14.96 7.00 -12.58
C ALA A 74 -13.54 6.39 -12.63
N ARG A 75 -13.45 5.12 -13.07
CA ARG A 75 -12.21 4.40 -13.40
C ARG A 75 -11.13 4.38 -12.30
N HIS A 76 -11.46 3.78 -11.16
CA HIS A 76 -10.41 3.31 -10.24
C HIS A 76 -9.80 2.03 -10.80
N LEU A 77 -8.60 2.12 -11.40
CA LEU A 77 -7.77 0.92 -11.59
C LEU A 77 -7.40 0.42 -10.20
N TRP A 78 -7.85 -0.77 -9.85
CA TRP A 78 -7.51 -1.38 -8.57
C TRP A 78 -6.61 -2.57 -8.80
N ALA A 79 -5.43 -2.47 -8.20
CA ALA A 79 -4.55 -3.58 -8.00
C ALA A 79 -4.56 -3.85 -6.50
N ALA A 80 -4.77 -5.09 -6.09
CA ALA A 80 -4.72 -5.50 -4.69
C ALA A 80 -3.60 -6.51 -4.46
N ILE A 81 -2.98 -6.49 -3.29
CA ILE A 81 -1.99 -7.48 -2.89
C ILE A 81 -2.07 -7.72 -1.39
N ALA A 82 -1.96 -8.99 -0.98
CA ALA A 82 -1.88 -9.34 0.43
C ALA A 82 -0.58 -8.76 1.01
N VAL A 83 -0.69 -8.12 2.16
CA VAL A 83 0.47 -7.61 2.90
C VAL A 83 0.40 -8.09 4.33
N ARG A 84 1.55 -8.12 4.97
CA ARG A 84 1.66 -8.31 6.41
C ARG A 84 2.49 -7.16 6.99
N PRO A 85 2.21 -6.75 8.24
CA PRO A 85 3.09 -5.82 8.94
C PRO A 85 4.51 -6.36 8.91
N LEU A 86 5.47 -5.51 8.58
CA LEU A 86 6.85 -5.72 9.02
C LEU A 86 6.75 -5.63 10.53
N ALA A 87 6.89 -6.77 11.22
CA ALA A 87 6.90 -6.75 12.69
C ALA A 87 7.88 -5.65 13.12
N ASP A 88 7.39 -4.69 13.90
CA ASP A 88 8.31 -3.84 14.66
C ASP A 88 9.16 -4.83 15.45
N VAL A 89 10.45 -4.89 15.17
CA VAL A 89 11.34 -5.71 16.00
C VAL A 89 11.29 -5.03 17.36
N PRO A 90 10.64 -5.61 18.40
CA PRO A 90 10.67 -5.04 19.72
C PRO A 90 12.09 -5.30 20.23
N GLY A 91 13.01 -4.38 19.95
CA GLY A 91 14.43 -4.62 20.14
C GLY A 91 15.40 -3.58 19.60
N SER A 92 14.98 -2.61 18.78
CA SER A 92 15.85 -1.45 18.47
C SER A 92 15.84 -0.41 19.61
N SER A 93 16.08 -0.86 20.83
CA SER A 93 16.69 0.00 21.84
C SER A 93 18.19 -0.17 21.63
N VAL A 94 18.81 0.78 20.94
CA VAL A 94 20.27 0.93 20.94
C VAL A 94 20.62 1.33 22.37
N PRO A 95 21.28 0.47 23.18
CA PRO A 95 21.72 0.90 24.50
C PRO A 95 22.87 1.90 24.29
N GLY A 96 22.81 2.98 25.06
CA GLY A 96 23.70 4.13 24.98
C GLY A 96 25.17 3.73 24.91
N VAL A 97 25.88 4.45 24.04
CA VAL A 97 27.34 4.57 24.12
C VAL A 97 27.68 5.15 25.51
N ALA A 98 28.39 4.34 26.29
CA ALA A 98 29.06 4.76 27.52
C ALA A 98 30.33 5.54 27.19
#